data_AF-A0A3B3U395-F1
#
_entry.id   AF-A0A3B3U395-F1
#
_cell.length_a   1.000
_cell.length_b   1.000
_cell.length_c   1.000
_cell.angle_alpha   90.00
_cell.angle_beta   90.00
_cell.angle_gamma   90.00
#
_symmetry.space_group_name_H-M   'P 1'
#
loop_
_entity.id
_entity.type
_entity.pdbx_description
1 polymer ?
#
loop_
_entity_poly.entity_id
_entity_poly.type
_entity_poly.pdbx_seq_one_letter_code
_entity_poly.pdbx_strand_id
1 'polypeptide(L)'
;MTKCKLQLSQFFNFIFINSSLWPISSQVKSSFSRNTEVDLTSEATESPEVQQKNREIVRKKILDNQYKCFEKINRDPPYNKSGLYCSRNWDGWLCWEDTPAGTYTSQNCPNYFDDFDPTEKATKYCGEDGQWFRHPDTNRTWSNYTLCNENTKAKLKVIYEISLFYIYFGLHPVLHGYCGPRFIHSLPAYLSGHLLLLQVIDAIRYCVPILHI
;
A
#
# COMPACT_ATOMS: atom_id res chain seq x y z
N MET A 1 26.43 56.21 18.39
CA MET A 1 25.89 55.61 19.63
C MET A 1 24.78 54.64 19.22
N THR A 2 25.08 53.48 18.63
CA THR A 2 25.67 52.26 19.20
C THR A 2 24.64 51.45 20.00
N LYS A 3 24.08 50.40 19.37
CA LYS A 3 23.75 49.05 19.91
C LYS A 3 22.57 48.41 19.15
N CYS A 4 22.86 47.63 18.11
CA CYS A 4 22.27 46.30 17.85
C CYS A 4 22.90 45.70 16.59
N LYS A 5 24.22 45.53 16.63
CA LYS A 5 24.99 44.63 15.77
C LYS A 5 25.77 43.73 16.72
N LEU A 6 25.12 42.70 17.25
CA LEU A 6 25.74 41.42 17.61
C LEU A 6 24.69 40.43 18.10
N GLN A 7 24.84 39.21 17.62
CA GLN A 7 24.26 37.94 18.09
C GLN A 7 22.80 37.67 17.72
N LEU A 8 22.62 36.74 16.77
CA LEU A 8 22.25 35.36 17.11
C LEU A 8 22.38 34.48 15.86
N SER A 9 23.62 34.17 15.51
CA SER A 9 24.00 33.01 14.69
C SER A 9 23.82 31.70 15.48
N GLN A 10 22.69 31.53 16.19
CA GLN A 10 22.45 30.38 17.08
C GLN A 10 21.20 29.56 16.74
N PHE A 11 20.65 29.65 15.53
CA PHE A 11 19.53 28.79 15.13
C PHE A 11 19.85 27.69 14.11
N PHE A 12 21.12 27.54 13.70
CA PHE A 12 21.52 26.55 12.70
C PHE A 12 22.41 25.39 13.20
N ASN A 13 22.59 25.23 14.52
CA ASN A 13 23.45 24.19 15.10
C ASN A 13 22.74 23.26 16.12
N PHE A 14 21.51 22.80 15.82
CA PHE A 14 20.82 21.82 16.69
C PHE A 14 20.30 20.54 16.00
N ILE A 15 20.67 20.31 14.75
CA ILE A 15 20.47 19.02 14.09
C ILE A 15 21.79 18.73 13.40
N PHE A 16 22.74 18.07 14.06
CA PHE A 16 23.91 17.35 13.51
C PHE A 16 25.06 17.21 14.52
N ILE A 17 24.83 16.96 15.82
CA ILE A 17 25.89 16.40 16.68
C ILE A 17 25.26 15.39 17.67
N ASN A 18 25.86 14.20 17.70
CA ASN A 18 25.62 13.02 18.56
C ASN A 18 24.71 11.92 18.00
N SER A 19 25.23 11.28 16.95
CA SER A 19 25.31 9.84 16.90
C SER A 19 26.18 9.27 18.05
N SER A 20 25.76 8.11 18.55
CA SER A 20 26.58 6.95 18.98
C SER A 20 26.89 6.67 20.48
N LEU A 21 26.33 5.52 20.92
CA LEU A 21 26.79 4.50 21.92
C LEU A 21 26.30 4.64 23.39
N TRP A 22 25.28 3.87 23.84
CA TRP A 22 25.26 2.47 24.38
C TRP A 22 25.87 2.31 25.79
N PRO A 23 25.32 1.47 26.71
CA PRO A 23 25.29 0.01 26.52
C PRO A 23 24.12 -0.81 27.11
N ILE A 24 24.15 -2.07 26.71
CA ILE A 24 23.26 -3.21 26.97
C ILE A 24 23.62 -3.94 28.27
N SER A 25 22.60 -4.42 29.01
CA SER A 25 22.53 -5.77 29.63
C SER A 25 21.14 -5.97 30.25
N SER A 26 20.46 -7.11 30.31
CA SER A 26 20.40 -8.39 29.62
C SER A 26 19.38 -9.25 30.41
N GLN A 27 18.57 -10.06 29.73
CA GLN A 27 17.91 -11.29 30.23
C GLN A 27 16.66 -11.16 31.12
N VAL A 28 15.46 -11.33 30.52
CA VAL A 28 14.44 -12.26 31.04
C VAL A 28 13.88 -13.05 29.84
N LYS A 29 14.02 -14.39 29.90
CA LYS A 29 13.48 -15.36 28.93
C LYS A 29 12.00 -15.65 29.23
N SER A 30 11.22 -15.74 28.15
CA SER A 30 10.03 -16.57 27.88
C SER A 30 9.11 -17.03 29.03
N SER A 31 7.84 -16.62 28.99
CA SER A 31 6.67 -17.53 29.03
C SER A 31 5.32 -16.80 28.92
N PHE A 32 4.60 -17.13 27.85
CA PHE A 32 3.15 -17.43 27.76
C PHE A 32 2.06 -16.44 28.23
N SER A 33 1.20 -16.11 27.25
CA SER A 33 -0.26 -15.89 27.30
C SER A 33 -0.84 -14.45 27.30
N ARG A 34 -1.27 -14.06 26.09
CA ARG A 34 -2.59 -13.49 25.72
C ARG A 34 -3.10 -12.19 26.39
N ASN A 35 -3.09 -11.11 25.61
CA ASN A 35 -4.26 -10.49 24.96
C ASN A 35 -4.04 -8.97 24.82
N THR A 36 -3.72 -8.49 23.63
CA THR A 36 -4.20 -7.18 23.15
C THR A 36 -4.26 -7.25 21.64
N GLU A 37 -5.49 -7.41 21.16
CA GLU A 37 -5.92 -7.18 19.79
C GLU A 37 -5.55 -5.73 19.44
N VAL A 38 -4.58 -5.55 18.56
CA VAL A 38 -4.35 -4.28 17.86
C VAL A 38 -4.66 -4.56 16.40
N ASP A 39 -5.96 -4.58 16.13
CA ASP A 39 -6.52 -4.55 14.79
C ASP A 39 -6.33 -3.12 14.25
N LEU A 40 -5.24 -2.91 13.50
CA LEU A 40 -5.09 -1.75 12.64
C LEU A 40 -5.61 -2.11 11.24
N THR A 41 -6.90 -2.37 11.14
CA THR A 41 -7.65 -2.25 9.89
C THR A 41 -8.08 -0.80 9.75
N SER A 42 -7.36 -0.03 8.94
CA SER A 42 -7.97 1.11 8.24
C SER A 42 -8.82 0.55 7.09
N GLU A 43 -9.87 -0.18 7.44
CA GLU A 43 -10.89 -0.56 6.49
C GLU A 43 -11.80 0.66 6.36
N ALA A 44 -11.61 1.43 5.28
CA ALA A 44 -12.70 2.26 4.80
C ALA A 44 -13.92 1.34 4.75
N THR A 45 -14.96 1.67 5.52
CA THR A 45 -16.09 0.79 5.76
C THR A 45 -16.85 0.58 4.46
N GLU A 46 -16.35 -0.32 3.61
CA GLU A 46 -17.09 -0.83 2.47
C GLU A 46 -18.30 -1.56 3.03
N SER A 47 -19.48 -1.25 2.48
CA SER A 47 -20.70 -1.96 2.85
C SER A 47 -20.47 -3.48 2.76
N PRO A 48 -20.96 -4.28 3.73
CA PRO A 48 -20.83 -5.74 3.71
C PRO A 48 -21.25 -6.39 2.37
N GLU A 49 -22.20 -5.75 1.68
CA GLU A 49 -22.68 -6.16 0.36
C GLU A 49 -21.62 -6.02 -0.76
N VAL A 50 -20.79 -4.96 -0.71
CA VAL A 50 -19.71 -4.71 -1.69
C VAL A 50 -18.60 -5.74 -1.53
N GLN A 51 -18.19 -6.01 -0.29
CA GLN A 51 -17.16 -7.00 0.00
C GLN A 51 -17.59 -8.41 -0.42
N GLN A 52 -18.85 -8.79 -0.17
CA GLN A 52 -19.39 -10.07 -0.62
C GLN A 52 -19.35 -10.19 -2.14
N LYS A 53 -19.80 -9.14 -2.85
CA LYS A 53 -19.79 -9.09 -4.31
C LYS A 53 -18.37 -9.20 -4.87
N ASN A 54 -17.39 -8.53 -4.27
CA ASN A 54 -15.99 -8.62 -4.68
C ASN A 54 -15.47 -10.05 -4.54
N ARG A 55 -15.71 -10.71 -3.39
CA ARG A 55 -15.33 -12.12 -3.18
C ARG A 55 -15.96 -13.06 -4.22
N GLU A 56 -17.22 -12.84 -4.59
CA GLU A 56 -17.89 -13.62 -5.64
C GLU A 56 -17.26 -13.40 -7.02
N ILE A 57 -16.90 -12.15 -7.35
CA ILE A 57 -16.18 -11.81 -8.59
C ILE A 57 -14.82 -12.50 -8.62
N VAL A 58 -14.03 -12.43 -7.54
CA VAL A 58 -12.74 -13.11 -7.40
C VAL A 58 -12.90 -14.62 -7.64
N ARG A 59 -13.86 -15.24 -6.94
CA ARG A 59 -14.14 -16.68 -7.08
C ARG A 59 -14.49 -17.05 -8.52
N LYS A 60 -15.34 -16.27 -9.18
CA LYS A 60 -15.74 -16.51 -10.57
C LYS A 60 -14.53 -16.42 -11.51
N LYS A 61 -13.64 -15.45 -11.33
CA LYS A 61 -12.42 -15.31 -12.12
C LYS A 61 -11.44 -16.47 -11.89
N ILE A 62 -11.27 -16.94 -10.66
CA ILE A 62 -10.44 -18.12 -10.35
C ILE A 62 -10.98 -19.35 -11.07
N LEU A 63 -12.29 -19.60 -11.00
CA LEU A 63 -12.94 -20.75 -11.65
C LEU A 63 -12.80 -20.69 -13.18
N ASP A 64 -13.00 -19.51 -13.78
CA ASP A 64 -12.82 -19.31 -15.22
C ASP A 64 -11.37 -19.57 -15.67
N ASN A 65 -10.38 -19.03 -14.93
CA ASN A 65 -8.97 -19.27 -15.21
C ASN A 65 -8.57 -20.74 -15.02
N GLN A 66 -9.10 -21.41 -14.00
CA GLN A 66 -8.91 -22.84 -13.79
C GLN A 66 -9.45 -23.66 -14.96
N TYR A 67 -10.69 -23.37 -15.39
CA TYR A 67 -11.30 -24.05 -16.54
C TYR A 67 -10.45 -23.88 -17.81
N LYS A 68 -10.04 -22.65 -18.11
CA LYS A 68 -9.17 -22.34 -19.26
C LYS A 68 -7.84 -23.08 -19.18
N CYS A 69 -7.24 -23.19 -17.98
CA CYS A 69 -6.01 -23.92 -17.80
C CYS A 69 -6.16 -25.42 -18.08
N PHE A 70 -7.23 -26.04 -17.55
CA PHE A 70 -7.48 -27.45 -17.79
C PHE A 70 -7.85 -27.76 -19.24
N GLU A 71 -8.60 -26.87 -19.89
CA GLU A 71 -8.85 -26.94 -21.33
C GLU A 71 -7.53 -26.95 -22.11
N LYS A 72 -6.60 -26.04 -21.75
CA LYS A 72 -5.27 -25.94 -22.36
C LYS A 72 -4.43 -27.20 -22.13
N ILE A 73 -4.36 -27.71 -20.91
CA ILE A 73 -3.63 -28.95 -20.57
C ILE A 73 -4.13 -30.14 -21.41
N ASN A 74 -5.43 -30.19 -21.70
CA ASN A 74 -6.02 -31.30 -22.45
C ASN A 74 -5.91 -31.15 -23.98
N ARG A 75 -5.88 -29.90 -24.49
CA ARG A 75 -5.90 -29.63 -25.94
C ARG A 75 -4.54 -29.34 -26.54
N ASP A 76 -3.66 -28.69 -25.81
CA ASP A 76 -2.35 -28.30 -26.34
C ASP A 76 -1.49 -29.54 -26.54
N PRO A 77 -0.67 -29.59 -27.61
CA PRO A 77 0.23 -30.70 -27.83
C PRO A 77 1.28 -30.78 -26.70
N PRO A 78 1.80 -31.98 -26.41
CA PRO A 78 2.89 -32.15 -25.46
C PRO A 78 4.11 -31.30 -25.85
N TYR A 79 4.94 -31.02 -24.84
CA TYR A 79 6.17 -30.26 -25.03
C TYR A 79 7.04 -30.86 -26.15
N ASN A 80 7.43 -30.01 -27.09
CA ASN A 80 8.05 -30.44 -28.35
C ASN A 80 9.58 -30.31 -28.38
N LYS A 81 10.22 -29.90 -27.29
CA LYS A 81 11.68 -29.76 -27.21
C LYS A 81 12.30 -30.99 -26.55
N SER A 82 13.55 -31.27 -26.92
CA SER A 82 14.34 -32.34 -26.31
C SER A 82 14.74 -31.98 -24.86
N GLY A 83 14.78 -32.99 -24.00
CA GLY A 83 15.21 -32.88 -22.61
C GLY A 83 14.08 -33.04 -21.59
N LEU A 84 14.46 -33.03 -20.32
CA LEU A 84 13.50 -33.03 -19.21
C LEU A 84 12.80 -31.67 -19.14
N TYR A 85 11.51 -31.70 -18.79
CA TYR A 85 10.69 -30.51 -18.64
C TYR A 85 9.62 -30.77 -17.59
N CYS A 86 9.15 -29.69 -16.97
CA CYS A 86 8.01 -29.73 -16.09
C CYS A 86 6.73 -29.47 -16.91
N SER A 87 5.76 -30.37 -16.79
CA SER A 87 4.50 -30.27 -17.54
C SER A 87 3.61 -29.12 -17.06
N ARG A 88 2.78 -28.60 -17.96
CA ARG A 88 1.74 -27.61 -17.65
C ARG A 88 0.92 -27.98 -16.42
N ASN A 89 0.66 -27.01 -15.54
CA ASN A 89 -0.20 -27.22 -14.38
C ASN A 89 -0.97 -25.98 -13.93
N TRP A 90 -2.02 -26.25 -13.17
CA TRP A 90 -2.74 -25.25 -12.38
C TRP A 90 -2.25 -25.30 -10.93
N ASP A 91 -1.81 -24.18 -10.38
CA ASP A 91 -1.31 -24.12 -9.00
C ASP A 91 -2.32 -23.55 -7.99
N GLY A 92 -3.52 -23.21 -8.44
CA GLY A 92 -4.56 -22.59 -7.64
C GLY A 92 -4.89 -21.16 -8.08
N TRP A 93 -3.94 -20.45 -8.69
CA TRP A 93 -4.10 -19.05 -9.12
C TRP A 93 -3.67 -18.80 -10.56
N LEU A 94 -2.58 -19.43 -11.02
CA LEU A 94 -2.07 -19.27 -12.38
C LEU A 94 -1.93 -20.61 -13.10
N CYS A 95 -2.07 -20.54 -14.42
CA CYS A 95 -1.78 -21.65 -15.31
C CYS A 95 -0.32 -21.57 -15.75
N TRP A 96 0.50 -22.54 -15.40
CA TRP A 96 1.92 -22.58 -15.75
C TRP A 96 2.14 -23.40 -17.01
N GLU A 97 2.99 -22.87 -17.89
CA GLU A 97 3.38 -23.47 -19.16
C GLU A 97 4.44 -24.57 -19.00
N ASP A 98 4.59 -25.41 -20.03
CA ASP A 98 5.67 -26.39 -20.07
C ASP A 98 7.02 -25.68 -20.04
N THR A 99 7.87 -26.05 -19.08
CA THR A 99 9.10 -25.32 -18.77
C THR A 99 10.29 -26.27 -18.79
N PRO A 100 11.40 -25.95 -19.49
CA PRO A 100 12.59 -26.80 -19.50
C PRO A 100 13.17 -26.99 -18.09
N ALA A 101 13.72 -28.18 -17.84
CA ALA A 101 14.39 -28.50 -16.57
C ALA A 101 15.55 -27.53 -16.28
N GLY A 102 15.72 -27.19 -14.99
CA GLY A 102 16.75 -26.27 -14.51
C GLY A 102 16.46 -24.78 -14.75
N THR A 103 15.25 -24.42 -15.19
CA THR A 103 14.90 -23.03 -15.54
C THR A 103 13.75 -22.45 -14.71
N TYR A 104 13.71 -21.12 -14.63
CA TYR A 104 12.60 -20.38 -14.05
C TYR A 104 11.64 -19.93 -15.14
N THR A 105 10.35 -20.00 -14.84
CA THR A 105 9.28 -19.37 -15.61
C THR A 105 8.62 -18.27 -14.80
N SER A 106 8.09 -17.24 -15.47
CA SER A 106 7.50 -16.07 -14.83
C SER A 106 6.28 -15.58 -15.58
N GLN A 107 5.26 -15.14 -14.84
CA GLN A 107 4.04 -14.55 -15.40
C GLN A 107 3.59 -13.38 -14.51
N ASN A 108 2.83 -12.45 -15.06
CA ASN A 108 2.28 -11.33 -14.29
C ASN A 108 1.39 -11.83 -13.15
N CYS A 109 1.41 -11.10 -12.03
CA CYS A 109 0.51 -11.37 -10.92
C CYS A 109 -0.96 -11.26 -11.35
N PRO A 110 -1.85 -12.12 -10.84
CA PRO A 110 -3.27 -12.07 -11.18
C PRO A 110 -3.91 -10.74 -10.74
N ASN A 111 -4.73 -10.14 -11.61
CA ASN A 111 -5.37 -8.84 -11.41
C ASN A 111 -6.73 -8.91 -10.69
N TYR A 112 -7.02 -10.03 -10.03
CA TYR A 112 -8.31 -10.29 -9.42
C TYR A 112 -8.27 -10.36 -7.91
N PHE A 113 -7.13 -10.05 -7.31
CA PHE A 113 -7.00 -9.78 -5.88
C PHE A 113 -6.68 -8.29 -5.70
N ASP A 114 -7.31 -7.66 -4.71
CA ASP A 114 -7.18 -6.22 -4.49
C ASP A 114 -5.81 -5.83 -3.90
N ASP A 115 -5.15 -6.76 -3.21
CA ASP A 115 -3.84 -6.59 -2.58
C ASP A 115 -2.67 -6.98 -3.49
N PHE A 116 -2.93 -7.42 -4.73
CA PHE A 116 -1.88 -7.81 -5.67
C PHE A 116 -1.52 -6.68 -6.64
N ASP A 117 -0.22 -6.50 -6.90
CA ASP A 117 0.28 -5.63 -7.95
C ASP A 117 0.39 -6.39 -9.29
N PRO A 118 -0.50 -6.14 -10.28
CA PRO A 118 -0.48 -6.87 -11.55
C PRO A 118 0.73 -6.53 -12.45
N THR A 119 1.49 -5.49 -12.11
CA THR A 119 2.73 -5.12 -12.82
C THR A 119 3.91 -5.99 -12.39
N GLU A 120 3.84 -6.59 -11.20
CA GLU A 120 4.83 -7.53 -10.69
C GLU A 120 4.66 -8.94 -11.27
N LYS A 121 5.64 -9.80 -11.01
CA LYS A 121 5.68 -11.16 -11.56
C LYS A 121 5.72 -12.23 -10.48
N ALA A 122 4.88 -13.23 -10.65
CA ALA A 122 5.02 -14.51 -9.97
C ALA A 122 6.03 -15.39 -10.72
N THR A 123 6.81 -16.20 -9.99
CA THR A 123 7.82 -17.09 -10.59
C THR A 123 7.67 -18.52 -10.11
N LYS A 124 8.08 -19.48 -10.96
CA LYS A 124 8.07 -20.90 -10.64
C LYS A 124 9.32 -21.57 -11.20
N TYR A 125 9.92 -22.44 -10.40
CA TYR A 125 11.15 -23.14 -10.77
C TYR A 125 10.86 -24.57 -11.21
N CYS A 126 11.38 -24.94 -12.38
CA CYS A 126 11.42 -26.33 -12.85
C CYS A 126 12.79 -26.92 -12.51
N GLY A 127 12.80 -27.97 -11.67
CA GLY A 127 14.01 -28.66 -11.25
C GLY A 127 14.73 -29.34 -12.41
N GLU A 128 16.02 -29.64 -12.22
CA GLU A 128 16.83 -30.37 -13.20
C GLU A 128 16.33 -31.80 -13.47
N ASP A 129 15.57 -32.35 -12.53
CA ASP A 129 14.88 -33.64 -12.61
C ASP A 129 13.57 -33.59 -13.41
N GLY A 130 13.20 -32.43 -13.95
CA GLY A 130 11.92 -32.22 -14.66
C GLY A 130 10.71 -32.20 -13.72
N GLN A 131 10.92 -32.01 -12.42
CA GLN A 131 9.85 -31.85 -11.44
C GLN A 131 9.72 -30.40 -11.01
N TRP A 132 8.48 -29.95 -10.81
CA TRP A 132 8.25 -28.63 -10.23
C TRP A 132 8.80 -28.56 -8.81
N PHE A 133 9.42 -27.43 -8.46
CA PHE A 133 9.93 -27.20 -7.11
C PHE A 133 8.86 -27.44 -6.05
N ARG A 134 9.24 -28.15 -4.98
CA ARG A 134 8.38 -28.44 -3.84
C ARG A 134 8.89 -27.71 -2.62
N HIS A 135 7.98 -27.08 -1.89
CA HIS A 135 8.34 -26.39 -0.66
C HIS A 135 8.88 -27.39 0.38
N PRO A 136 10.02 -27.13 1.04
CA PRO A 136 10.65 -28.10 1.95
C PRO A 136 9.74 -28.50 3.11
N ASP A 137 8.97 -27.55 3.65
CA ASP A 137 8.14 -27.81 4.84
C ASP A 137 6.81 -28.52 4.52
N THR A 138 6.24 -28.33 3.33
CA THR A 138 4.90 -28.87 2.99
C THR A 138 4.94 -29.96 1.93
N ASN A 139 6.08 -30.13 1.26
CA ASN A 139 6.28 -31.03 0.13
C ASN A 139 5.27 -30.85 -1.03
N ARG A 140 4.60 -29.70 -1.08
CA ARG A 140 3.68 -29.32 -2.15
C ARG A 140 4.42 -28.53 -3.20
N THR A 141 4.02 -28.70 -4.45
CA THR A 141 4.47 -27.86 -5.56
C THR A 141 4.25 -26.39 -5.20
N TRP A 142 5.27 -25.57 -5.42
CA TRP A 142 5.28 -24.18 -4.95
C TRP A 142 5.57 -23.20 -6.08
N SER A 143 4.99 -22.00 -5.94
CA SER A 143 5.17 -20.85 -6.82
C SER A 143 5.46 -19.64 -5.95
N ASN A 144 6.37 -18.78 -6.38
CA ASN A 144 6.76 -17.57 -5.67
C ASN A 144 5.85 -16.40 -6.05
N TYR A 145 5.05 -15.93 -5.09
CA TYR A 145 4.17 -14.76 -5.23
C TYR A 145 4.61 -13.58 -4.36
N THR A 146 5.83 -13.59 -3.81
CA THR A 146 6.26 -12.59 -2.82
C THR A 146 6.19 -11.17 -3.39
N LEU A 147 6.67 -10.98 -4.63
CA LEU A 147 6.63 -9.69 -5.33
C LEU A 147 5.20 -9.17 -5.55
N CYS A 148 4.21 -10.06 -5.67
CA CYS A 148 2.83 -9.66 -5.93
C CYS A 148 2.22 -8.83 -4.80
N ASN A 149 2.67 -8.98 -3.55
CA ASN A 149 2.13 -8.24 -2.39
C ASN A 149 3.17 -7.29 -1.74
N GLU A 150 4.43 -7.32 -2.17
CA GLU A 150 5.48 -6.45 -1.62
C GLU A 150 5.22 -4.97 -1.93
N ASN A 151 4.87 -4.64 -3.17
CA ASN A 151 4.63 -3.26 -3.57
C ASN A 151 3.37 -2.65 -2.94
N THR A 152 2.37 -3.45 -2.58
CA THR A 152 1.16 -2.95 -1.89
C THR A 152 1.54 -2.35 -0.53
N LYS A 153 2.40 -3.04 0.23
CA LYS A 153 2.91 -2.55 1.52
C LYS A 153 3.79 -1.31 1.35
N ALA A 154 4.66 -1.31 0.34
CA ALA A 154 5.53 -0.16 0.06
C ALA A 154 4.72 1.07 -0.38
N LYS A 155 3.70 0.91 -1.24
CA LYS A 155 2.77 1.97 -1.66
C LYS A 155 2.00 2.55 -0.48
N LEU A 156 1.49 1.70 0.41
CA LEU A 156 0.82 2.15 1.63
C LEU A 156 1.76 2.95 2.54
N LYS A 157 3.02 2.51 2.70
CA LYS A 157 4.03 3.27 3.44
C LYS A 157 4.27 4.65 2.82
N VAL A 158 4.46 4.73 1.50
CA VAL A 158 4.66 6.00 0.79
C VAL A 158 3.45 6.92 0.96
N ILE A 159 2.23 6.40 0.83
CA ILE A 159 1.00 7.17 1.04
C ILE A 159 0.90 7.69 2.48
N TYR A 160 1.27 6.86 3.46
CA TYR A 160 1.29 7.25 4.87
C TYR A 160 2.32 8.34 5.16
N GLU A 161 3.54 8.22 4.64
CA GLU A 161 4.57 9.24 4.80
C GLU A 161 4.15 10.57 4.15
N ILE A 162 3.55 10.50 2.96
CA ILE A 162 3.00 11.67 2.28
C ILE A 162 1.84 12.29 3.08
N SER A 163 0.91 11.48 3.60
CA SER A 163 -0.23 11.99 4.37
C SER A 163 0.22 12.63 5.69
N LEU A 164 1.17 12.03 6.40
CA LEU A 164 1.80 12.63 7.58
C LEU A 164 2.47 13.97 7.25
N PHE A 165 3.20 14.04 6.14
CA PHE A 165 3.81 15.29 5.68
C PHE A 165 2.75 16.36 5.44
N TYR A 166 1.67 16.05 4.71
CA TYR A 166 0.60 17.02 4.46
C TYR A 166 -0.16 17.43 5.72
N ILE A 167 -0.39 16.51 6.68
CA ILE A 167 -1.02 16.83 7.97
C ILE A 167 -0.10 17.75 8.78
N TYR A 168 1.17 17.38 8.92
CA TYR A 168 2.15 18.14 9.70
C TYR A 168 2.39 19.54 9.12
N PHE A 169 2.65 19.66 7.81
CA PHE A 169 2.92 20.94 7.17
C PHE A 169 1.66 21.73 6.79
N GLY A 170 0.50 21.09 6.66
CA GLY A 170 -0.78 21.74 6.37
C GLY A 170 -1.50 22.30 7.60
N LEU A 171 -1.42 21.64 8.77
CA LEU A 171 -2.05 22.11 10.02
C LEU A 171 -1.15 23.02 10.87
N HIS A 172 0.18 22.90 10.78
CA HIS A 172 1.11 23.71 11.57
C HIS A 172 1.04 25.24 11.30
N PRO A 173 0.83 25.73 10.05
CA PRO A 173 0.67 27.16 9.78
C PRO A 173 -0.64 27.73 10.32
N VAL A 174 -1.68 26.89 10.45
CA VAL A 174 -2.99 27.32 10.97
C VAL A 174 -2.93 27.58 12.47
N LEU A 175 -2.01 26.96 13.21
CA LEU A 175 -1.85 27.17 14.66
C LEU A 175 -0.84 28.28 15.01
N HIS A 176 0.19 28.53 14.18
CA HIS A 176 1.14 29.64 14.38
C HIS A 176 0.62 31.01 13.90
N GLY A 177 -0.47 31.05 13.13
CA GLY A 177 -1.16 32.30 12.75
C GLY A 177 -1.95 32.98 13.88
N TYR A 178 -2.14 32.33 15.04
CA TYR A 178 -2.99 32.85 16.14
C TYR A 178 -2.21 33.35 17.38
N CYS A 179 -0.88 33.45 17.33
CA CYS A 179 -0.11 33.98 18.47
C CYS A 179 0.93 35.04 18.04
N GLY A 180 0.47 36.26 17.78
CA GLY A 180 1.32 37.46 17.62
C GLY A 180 0.70 38.65 18.37
N PRO A 181 1.47 39.41 19.18
CA PRO A 181 0.90 40.46 20.03
C PRO A 181 0.83 41.80 19.28
N ARG A 182 -0.37 42.21 18.88
CA ARG A 182 -0.84 43.62 18.79
C ARG A 182 -2.28 43.67 18.29
N PHE A 183 -3.24 43.58 19.21
CA PHE A 183 -4.57 44.14 19.01
C PHE A 183 -4.78 45.23 20.07
N ILE A 184 -4.61 46.48 19.66
CA ILE A 184 -5.06 47.68 20.40
C ILE A 184 -6.45 48.04 19.88
N HIS A 185 -7.34 48.38 20.80
CA HIS A 185 -8.79 48.46 20.71
C HIS A 185 -9.39 49.46 19.70
N SER A 186 -10.51 49.10 19.04
CA SER A 186 -11.81 49.82 19.13
C SER A 186 -12.93 49.24 18.23
N LEU A 187 -13.98 48.68 18.86
CA LEU A 187 -15.39 48.47 18.42
C LEU A 187 -15.72 47.54 17.21
N PRO A 188 -16.93 46.94 17.15
CA PRO A 188 -17.12 45.49 17.32
C PRO A 188 -17.11 44.72 15.99
N ALA A 189 -16.16 43.79 15.86
CA ALA A 189 -16.06 42.85 14.74
C ALA A 189 -17.00 41.63 14.89
N TYR A 190 -18.25 41.82 15.33
CA TYR A 190 -19.25 40.73 15.37
C TYR A 190 -20.14 40.67 14.10
N LEU A 191 -19.81 41.46 13.08
CA LEU A 191 -20.51 41.48 11.78
C LEU A 191 -19.67 40.93 10.61
N SER A 192 -18.42 40.51 10.85
CA SER A 192 -17.55 40.01 9.77
C SER A 192 -17.85 38.56 9.37
N GLY A 193 -18.25 37.70 10.32
CA GLY A 193 -18.55 36.29 10.01
C GLY A 193 -19.86 36.08 9.25
N HIS A 194 -20.92 36.82 9.62
CA HIS A 194 -22.23 36.73 8.97
C HIS A 194 -22.22 37.37 7.57
N LEU A 195 -21.40 38.41 7.36
CA LEU A 195 -21.24 39.03 6.04
C LEU A 195 -20.44 38.14 5.08
N LEU A 196 -19.42 37.42 5.58
CA LEU A 196 -18.70 36.40 4.81
C LEU A 196 -19.60 35.20 4.47
N LEU A 197 -20.45 34.75 5.40
CA LEU A 197 -21.41 33.68 5.14
C LEU A 197 -22.45 34.09 4.09
N LEU A 198 -22.95 35.33 4.13
CA LEU A 198 -23.86 35.84 3.10
C LEU A 198 -23.17 36.01 1.74
N GLN A 199 -21.90 36.44 1.70
CA GLN A 199 -21.14 36.48 0.44
C GLN A 199 -20.86 35.10 -0.14
N VAL A 200 -20.65 34.07 0.71
CA VAL A 200 -20.50 32.68 0.27
C VAL A 200 -21.84 32.09 -0.20
N ILE A 201 -22.95 32.39 0.48
CA ILE A 201 -24.30 31.95 0.06
C ILE A 201 -24.71 32.65 -1.24
N ASP A 202 -24.42 33.95 -1.41
CA ASP A 202 -24.68 34.67 -2.65
C ASP A 202 -23.79 34.18 -3.79
N ALA A 203 -22.53 33.82 -3.54
CA ALA A 203 -21.66 33.19 -4.54
C ALA A 203 -22.16 31.79 -4.95
N ILE A 204 -22.64 30.98 -4.00
CA ILE A 204 -23.25 29.67 -4.30
C ILE A 204 -24.55 29.85 -5.09
N ARG A 205 -25.39 30.83 -4.73
CA ARG A 205 -26.63 31.15 -5.45
C ARG A 205 -26.38 31.67 -6.87
N TYR A 206 -25.26 32.36 -7.10
CA TYR A 206 -24.85 32.84 -8.43
C TYR A 206 -24.26 31.74 -9.32
N CYS A 207 -23.68 30.69 -8.73
CA CYS A 207 -23.10 29.56 -9.49
C CYS A 207 -24.09 28.43 -9.82
N VAL A 208 -25.24 28.35 -9.15
CA VAL A 208 -26.19 27.23 -9.33
C VAL A 208 -27.09 27.27 -10.59
N PRO A 209 -27.28 28.36 -11.36
CA PRO A 209 -28.10 28.30 -12.58
C PRO A 209 -27.29 28.19 -13.90
N ILE A 210 -26.06 27.64 -13.91
CA ILE A 210 -25.29 27.41 -15.16
C ILE A 210 -25.14 25.91 -15.50
N LEU A 211 -25.82 25.01 -14.78
CA LEU A 211 -25.83 23.58 -15.10
C LEU A 211 -27.24 23.00 -15.35
N HIS A 212 -28.10 23.81 -15.98
CA HIS A 212 -29.27 23.33 -16.69
C HIS A 212 -29.58 24.26 -17.87
N ILE A 213 -28.84 24.06 -18.96
CA ILE A 213 -29.23 24.04 -20.39
C ILE A 213 -28.10 23.31 -21.12
#